data_AF-A0A4Q4WT71-F1
#
_entry.id   AF-A0A4Q4WT71-F1
#
_cell.length_a   1.000
_cell.length_b   1.000
_cell.length_c   1.000
_cell.angle_alpha   90.00
_cell.angle_beta   90.00
_cell.angle_gamma   90.00
#
_symmetry.space_group_name_H-M   'P 1'
#
loop_
_entity.id
_entity.type
_entity.pdbx_description
1 polymer ?
#
loop_
_entity_poly.entity_id
_entity_poly.type
_entity_poly.pdbx_seq_one_letter_code
_entity_poly.pdbx_strand_id
1 'polypeptide(L)'
;MHYLGVLGMPRRYYAYEGYSFIPPSAQTLNTFITVIAIIVGLAQLLFLFNLAWSLVRGRKAEANPWRATTLEWQTPQTPPVHGNWGPTLPVVYRWAYEYSPPGRADDFVPQNEPPTGAPDMGAETEAAPATSILPASGVRT
;
A
#
# COMPACT_ATOMS: atom_id res chain seq x y z
N MET A 1 -24.13 10.14 10.22
CA MET A 1 -23.71 11.55 10.04
C MET A 1 -24.40 12.27 8.87
N HIS A 2 -24.66 11.64 7.72
CA HIS A 2 -25.36 12.30 6.59
C HIS A 2 -26.67 13.01 7.00
N TYR A 3 -27.51 12.35 7.80
CA TYR A 3 -28.75 12.93 8.33
C TYR A 3 -28.52 14.23 9.12
N LEU A 4 -27.52 14.26 10.01
CA LEU A 4 -27.19 15.46 10.80
C LEU A 4 -26.69 16.61 9.91
N GLY A 5 -25.95 16.29 8.85
CA GLY A 5 -25.51 17.27 7.86
C GLY A 5 -26.67 17.90 7.10
N VAL A 6 -27.67 17.10 6.71
CA VAL A 6 -28.90 17.60 6.04
C VAL A 6 -29.74 18.49 6.97
N LEU A 7 -29.77 18.18 8.27
CA LEU A 7 -30.41 19.02 9.29
C LEU A 7 -29.66 20.33 9.56
N GLY A 8 -28.53 20.57 8.89
CA GLY A 8 -27.76 21.81 9.04
C GLY A 8 -26.87 21.86 10.27
N MET A 9 -26.46 20.70 10.83
CA MET A 9 -25.45 20.69 11.90
C MET A 9 -24.05 20.95 11.33
N PRO A 10 -23.44 22.12 11.57
CA PRO A 10 -22.11 22.43 11.08
C PRO A 10 -21.04 21.56 11.75
N ARG A 11 -20.00 21.18 11.01
CA ARG A 11 -18.85 20.45 11.54
C ARG A 11 -18.05 21.32 12.52
N ARG A 12 -17.31 20.68 13.44
CA ARG A 12 -16.36 21.30 14.39
C ARG A 12 -17.00 22.13 15.51
N TYR A 13 -18.26 21.87 15.86
CA TYR A 13 -18.91 22.43 17.04
C TYR A 13 -18.95 21.39 18.16
N TYR A 14 -18.59 21.82 19.38
CA TYR A 14 -18.61 20.97 20.58
C TYR A 14 -19.99 20.93 21.25
N ALA A 15 -20.78 21.98 21.10
CA ALA A 15 -22.14 22.10 21.64
C ALA A 15 -23.05 22.82 20.61
N TYR A 16 -24.34 22.51 20.68
CA TYR A 16 -25.36 23.04 19.78
C TYR A 16 -26.45 23.80 20.57
N GLU A 17 -26.03 24.67 21.48
CA GLU A 17 -26.93 25.51 22.27
C GLU A 17 -27.51 26.65 21.41
N GLY A 18 -28.79 26.97 21.59
CA GLY A 18 -29.45 28.09 20.88
C GLY A 18 -29.99 27.78 19.48
N TYR A 19 -29.82 26.56 18.96
CA TYR A 19 -30.37 26.15 17.66
C TYR A 19 -31.79 25.57 17.80
N SER A 20 -32.80 26.44 17.78
CA SER A 20 -34.22 26.04 17.87
C SER A 20 -34.73 25.19 16.70
N PHE A 21 -34.04 25.22 15.55
CA PHE A 21 -34.40 24.46 14.36
C PHE A 21 -33.92 23.00 14.37
N ILE A 22 -33.02 22.61 15.29
CA ILE A 22 -32.48 21.25 15.34
C ILE A 22 -33.46 20.35 16.11
N PRO A 23 -34.01 19.29 15.48
CA PRO A 23 -34.96 18.41 16.14
C PRO A 23 -34.28 17.53 17.22
N PRO A 24 -35.04 17.04 18.22
CA PRO A 24 -34.53 16.11 19.24
C PRO A 24 -33.91 14.82 18.66
N SER A 25 -34.34 14.40 17.46
CA SER A 25 -33.76 13.24 16.76
C SER A 25 -32.26 13.38 16.49
N ALA A 26 -31.76 14.61 16.33
CA ALA A 26 -30.35 14.88 16.13
C ALA A 26 -29.53 14.53 17.38
N GLN A 27 -30.05 14.84 18.58
CA GLN A 27 -29.40 14.48 19.84
C GLN A 27 -29.37 12.97 20.05
N THR A 28 -30.50 12.30 19.83
CA THR A 28 -30.57 10.82 19.90
C THR A 28 -29.55 10.17 18.97
N LEU A 29 -29.40 10.70 17.75
CA LEU A 29 -28.42 10.18 16.80
C LEU A 29 -26.97 10.48 17.21
N ASN A 30 -26.66 11.65 17.77
CA ASN A 30 -25.32 11.92 18.31
C ASN A 30 -24.96 10.98 19.47
N THR A 31 -25.91 10.68 20.35
CA THR A 31 -25.73 9.67 21.42
C THR A 31 -25.46 8.30 20.82
N PHE A 32 -26.25 7.88 19.83
CA PHE A 32 -26.03 6.61 19.13
C PHE A 32 -24.64 6.55 18.48
N ILE A 33 -24.23 7.62 17.79
CA ILE A 33 -22.91 7.70 17.17
C ILE A 33 -21.80 7.59 18.22
N THR A 34 -21.98 8.17 19.40
CA THR A 34 -21.01 8.04 20.51
C THR A 34 -20.88 6.58 20.95
N VAL A 35 -22.00 5.85 21.09
CA VAL A 35 -21.99 4.42 21.39
C VAL A 35 -21.22 3.63 20.32
N ILE A 36 -21.50 3.88 19.04
CA ILE A 36 -20.79 3.22 17.95
C ILE A 36 -19.30 3.60 17.93
N ALA A 37 -18.95 4.86 18.20
CA ALA A 37 -17.56 5.31 18.26
C ALA A 37 -16.79 4.58 19.37
N ILE A 38 -17.40 4.36 20.53
CA ILE A 38 -16.83 3.55 21.61
C ILE A 38 -16.65 2.10 21.17
N ILE A 39 -17.65 1.50 20.51
CA ILE A 39 -17.55 0.13 19.98
C ILE A 39 -16.41 -0.01 18.97
N VAL A 40 -16.27 0.94 18.04
CA VAL A 40 -15.15 0.97 17.08
C VAL A 40 -13.82 1.13 17.81
N GLY A 41 -13.75 1.98 18.84
CA GLY A 41 -12.58 2.12 19.70
C GLY A 41 -12.21 0.80 20.40
N LEU A 42 -13.19 0.03 20.88
CA LEU A 42 -12.96 -1.29 21.47
C LEU A 42 -12.56 -2.32 20.41
N ALA A 43 -13.12 -2.27 19.20
CA ALA A 43 -12.72 -3.13 18.09
C ALA A 43 -11.23 -2.94 17.72
N GLN A 44 -10.70 -1.72 17.87
CA GLN A 44 -9.27 -1.45 17.68
C GLN A 44 -8.40 -2.28 18.65
N LEU A 45 -8.89 -2.62 19.85
CA LEU A 45 -8.16 -3.48 20.79
C LEU A 45 -7.99 -4.91 20.25
N LEU A 46 -8.97 -5.42 19.49
CA LEU A 46 -8.85 -6.73 18.83
C LEU A 46 -7.73 -6.72 17.79
N PHE A 47 -7.62 -5.63 17.02
CA PHE A 47 -6.51 -5.44 16.09
C PHE A 47 -5.16 -5.38 16.82
N LEU A 48 -5.05 -4.58 17.88
CA LEU A 48 -3.82 -4.47 18.66
C LEU A 48 -3.41 -5.81 19.30
N PHE A 49 -4.39 -6.55 19.82
CA PHE A 49 -4.17 -7.89 20.34
C PHE A 49 -3.67 -8.83 19.24
N ASN A 50 -4.31 -8.85 18.07
CA ASN A 50 -3.90 -9.69 16.94
C ASN A 50 -2.49 -9.33 16.46
N LEU A 51 -2.16 -8.04 16.37
CA LEU A 51 -0.84 -7.56 15.98
C LEU A 51 0.24 -7.99 16.98
N ALA A 52 0.01 -7.77 18.28
CA ALA A 52 0.95 -8.15 19.34
C ALA A 52 1.13 -9.68 19.40
N TRP A 53 0.04 -10.44 19.29
CA TRP A 53 0.10 -11.89 19.26
C TRP A 53 0.87 -12.41 18.04
N SER A 54 0.61 -11.85 16.85
CA SER A 54 1.27 -12.25 15.61
C SER A 54 2.77 -11.95 15.64
N LEU A 55 3.17 -10.85 16.28
CA LEU A 55 4.58 -10.47 16.40
C LEU A 55 5.37 -11.46 17.29
N VAL A 56 4.76 -11.96 18.38
CA VAL A 56 5.47 -12.79 19.38
C VAL A 56 5.29 -14.30 19.12
N ARG A 57 4.10 -14.72 18.64
CA ARG A 57 3.70 -16.14 18.53
C ARG A 57 3.10 -16.51 17.19
N GLY A 58 3.05 -15.58 16.22
CA GLY A 58 2.52 -15.85 14.89
C GLY A 58 3.35 -16.86 14.11
N ARG A 59 2.73 -17.54 13.15
CA ARG A 59 3.45 -18.36 12.17
C ARG A 59 4.29 -17.44 11.28
N LYS A 60 5.51 -17.87 10.94
CA LYS A 60 6.33 -17.17 9.97
C LYS A 60 5.64 -17.24 8.60
N ALA A 61 5.48 -16.09 7.96
CA ALA A 61 4.97 -16.00 6.60
C ALA A 61 6.04 -16.46 5.61
N GLU A 62 5.59 -17.00 4.47
CA GLU A 62 6.43 -17.19 3.29
C GLU A 62 6.80 -15.81 2.68
N ALA A 63 7.72 -15.80 1.71
CA ALA A 63 8.13 -14.56 1.06
C ALA A 63 6.97 -13.83 0.36
N ASN A 64 6.05 -14.58 -0.25
CA ASN A 64 4.88 -14.06 -0.94
C ASN A 64 3.61 -14.87 -0.58
N PRO A 65 3.03 -14.67 0.60
CA PRO A 65 1.87 -15.44 1.07
C PRO A 65 0.58 -15.09 0.29
N TRP A 66 0.56 -13.95 -0.40
CA TRP A 66 -0.60 -13.46 -1.13
C TRP A 66 -0.57 -13.78 -2.63
N ARG A 67 0.50 -14.44 -3.10
CA ARG A 67 0.72 -14.71 -4.53
C ARG A 67 0.64 -13.43 -5.38
N ALA A 68 1.15 -12.33 -4.85
CA ALA A 68 1.16 -11.06 -5.55
C ALA A 68 2.18 -11.08 -6.70
N THR A 69 1.83 -10.44 -7.80
CA THR A 69 2.61 -10.44 -9.05
C THR A 69 3.65 -9.33 -9.11
N THR A 70 3.61 -8.39 -8.18
CA THR A 70 4.41 -7.17 -8.17
C THR A 70 5.80 -7.35 -7.55
N LEU A 71 6.73 -6.46 -7.90
CA LEU A 71 8.15 -6.59 -7.53
C LEU A 71 8.43 -6.50 -6.02
N GLU A 72 7.57 -5.86 -5.22
CA GLU A 72 7.78 -5.78 -3.76
C GLU A 72 7.75 -7.16 -3.07
N TRP A 73 7.10 -8.14 -3.70
CA TRP A 73 7.04 -9.53 -3.23
C TRP A 73 8.09 -10.44 -3.88
N GLN A 74 8.97 -9.90 -4.73
CA GLN A 74 9.99 -10.63 -5.50
C GLN A 74 11.41 -10.19 -5.14
N THR A 75 11.57 -9.60 -3.96
CA THR A 75 12.89 -9.27 -3.44
C THR A 75 13.67 -10.55 -3.08
N PRO A 76 14.99 -10.60 -3.29
CA PRO A 76 15.79 -11.80 -2.98
C PRO A 76 15.79 -12.18 -1.49
N GLN A 77 15.51 -11.21 -0.62
CA GLN A 77 15.50 -11.36 0.83
C GLN A 77 14.20 -10.81 1.39
N THR A 78 13.57 -11.55 2.31
CA THR A 78 12.34 -11.13 2.99
C THR A 78 12.55 -11.18 4.50
N PRO A 79 12.50 -10.04 5.22
CA PRO A 79 12.19 -8.69 4.74
C PRO A 79 13.31 -8.09 3.86
N PRO A 80 12.99 -7.15 2.94
CA PRO A 80 13.99 -6.53 2.08
C PRO A 80 15.00 -5.70 2.87
N VAL A 81 16.29 -5.86 2.56
CA VAL A 81 17.37 -5.04 3.09
C VAL A 81 17.58 -3.79 2.23
N HIS A 82 18.31 -2.79 2.75
CA HIS A 82 18.67 -1.60 1.96
C HIS A 82 19.43 -2.00 0.69
N GLY A 83 19.02 -1.43 -0.45
CA GLY A 83 19.46 -1.92 -1.76
C GLY A 83 18.74 -3.23 -2.12
N ASN A 84 17.41 -3.21 -2.05
CA ASN A 84 16.53 -4.38 -1.99
C ASN A 84 16.69 -5.39 -3.16
N TRP A 85 17.35 -5.02 -4.26
CA TRP A 85 17.61 -5.85 -5.44
C TRP A 85 19.09 -6.15 -5.69
N GLY A 86 19.98 -5.74 -4.77
CA GLY A 86 21.42 -5.95 -4.93
C GLY A 86 22.01 -5.16 -6.11
N PRO A 87 23.07 -5.67 -6.76
CA PRO A 87 23.75 -4.97 -7.85
C PRO A 87 22.94 -4.87 -9.16
N THR A 88 21.98 -5.77 -9.37
CA THR A 88 21.25 -5.91 -10.65
C THR A 88 19.75 -5.68 -10.44
N LEU A 89 19.16 -4.76 -11.20
CA LEU A 89 17.73 -4.49 -11.15
C LEU A 89 16.92 -5.59 -11.84
N PRO A 90 15.70 -5.91 -11.34
CA PRO A 90 14.84 -6.89 -11.98
C PRO A 90 14.30 -6.34 -13.31
N VAL A 91 14.26 -7.18 -14.33
CA VAL A 91 13.60 -6.86 -15.60
C VAL A 91 12.11 -7.10 -15.44
N VAL A 92 11.28 -6.19 -15.95
CA VAL A 92 9.82 -6.30 -15.90
C VAL A 92 9.30 -6.70 -17.29
N TYR A 93 8.68 -7.86 -17.38
CA TYR A 93 8.17 -8.40 -18.64
C TYR A 93 6.67 -8.15 -18.86
N ARG A 94 5.94 -7.80 -17.80
CA ARG A 94 4.47 -7.75 -17.79
C ARG A 94 3.91 -6.77 -16.76
N TRP A 95 2.60 -6.54 -16.83
CA TRP A 95 1.88 -5.64 -15.93
C TRP A 95 1.70 -6.21 -14.52
N ALA A 96 1.42 -5.33 -13.56
CA ALA A 96 1.27 -5.62 -12.13
C ALA A 96 0.02 -6.46 -11.77
N TYR A 97 -0.80 -6.87 -12.73
CA TYR A 97 -2.07 -7.56 -12.48
C TYR A 97 -2.25 -8.82 -13.35
N GLU A 98 -1.17 -9.47 -13.74
CA GLU A 98 -1.21 -10.72 -14.51
C GLU A 98 -1.64 -11.91 -13.63
N TYR A 99 -2.93 -11.95 -13.32
CA TYR A 99 -3.60 -13.05 -12.62
C TYR A 99 -4.41 -13.89 -13.60
N SER A 100 -4.47 -15.20 -13.33
CA SER A 100 -5.19 -16.21 -14.11
C SER A 100 -4.90 -16.16 -15.62
N PRO A 101 -3.63 -16.16 -16.06
CA PRO A 101 -3.32 -16.21 -17.48
C PRO A 101 -3.79 -17.54 -18.09
N PRO A 102 -4.30 -17.53 -19.33
CA PRO A 102 -4.76 -18.76 -19.98
C PRO A 102 -3.59 -19.73 -20.20
N GLY A 103 -3.80 -21.00 -19.88
CA GLY A 103 -2.84 -22.08 -20.16
C GLY A 103 -1.72 -22.25 -19.14
N ARG A 104 -1.74 -21.52 -18.03
CA ARG A 104 -0.82 -21.71 -16.89
C ARG A 104 -1.47 -22.57 -15.81
N ALA A 105 -0.65 -23.32 -15.08
CA ALA A 105 -1.11 -24.08 -13.90
C ALA A 105 -1.32 -23.18 -12.67
N ASP A 106 -0.48 -22.15 -12.51
CA ASP A 106 -0.61 -21.17 -11.42
C ASP A 106 -1.50 -19.99 -11.80
N ASP A 107 -2.25 -19.50 -10.81
CA ASP A 107 -3.19 -18.38 -10.96
C ASP A 107 -2.52 -17.00 -11.03
N PHE A 108 -1.19 -16.90 -11.03
CA PHE A 108 -0.49 -15.62 -11.05
C PHE A 108 0.85 -15.74 -11.76
N VAL A 109 1.31 -14.64 -12.37
CA VAL A 109 2.67 -14.57 -12.91
C VAL A 109 3.44 -13.37 -12.35
N PRO A 110 4.58 -13.61 -11.69
CA PRO A 110 5.52 -12.57 -11.31
C PRO A 110 5.92 -11.66 -12.49
N GLN A 111 5.99 -10.34 -12.22
CA GLN A 111 6.45 -9.34 -13.18
C GLN A 111 7.84 -9.62 -13.75
N ASN A 112 8.72 -10.19 -12.92
CA ASN A 112 10.10 -10.51 -13.29
C ASN A 112 10.29 -11.89 -13.93
N GLU A 113 9.23 -12.65 -14.13
CA GLU A 113 9.33 -13.94 -14.80
C GLU A 113 9.46 -13.74 -16.32
N PRO A 114 10.48 -14.29 -16.97
CA PRO A 114 10.62 -14.23 -18.43
C PRO A 114 9.46 -14.92 -19.15
N PRO A 115 9.02 -14.42 -20.32
CA PRO A 115 8.09 -15.15 -21.18
C PRO A 115 8.71 -16.48 -21.66
N THR A 116 7.90 -17.54 -21.74
CA THR A 116 8.34 -18.83 -22.28
C THR A 116 8.90 -18.66 -23.70
N GLY A 117 10.21 -18.85 -23.88
CA GLY A 117 10.90 -18.70 -25.17
C GLY A 117 11.61 -17.36 -25.39
N ALA A 118 11.61 -16.44 -24.42
CA ALA A 118 12.46 -15.26 -24.46
C ALA A 118 13.93 -15.64 -24.16
N PRO A 119 14.93 -15.10 -24.89
CA PRO A 119 16.33 -15.28 -24.51
C PRO A 119 16.58 -14.68 -23.12
N ASP A 120 17.38 -15.37 -22.31
CA ASP A 120 17.84 -14.89 -21.01
C ASP A 120 18.73 -13.66 -21.24
N MET A 121 18.11 -12.47 -21.25
CA MET A 121 18.79 -11.18 -21.28
C MET A 121 19.33 -10.90 -19.87
N GLY A 122 20.21 -11.78 -19.40
CA GLY A 122 20.89 -11.65 -18.12
C GLY A 122 21.58 -10.30 -18.06
N ALA A 123 21.33 -9.58 -16.96
CA ALA A 123 21.90 -8.29 -16.58
C ALA A 123 23.06 -7.79 -17.45
N GLU A 124 22.73 -7.12 -18.56
CA GLU A 124 23.65 -6.15 -19.13
C GLU A 124 23.83 -5.09 -18.04
N THR A 125 25.00 -5.11 -17.40
CA THR A 125 25.43 -4.07 -16.49
C THR A 125 25.61 -2.83 -17.34
N GLU A 126 24.53 -2.11 -17.60
CA GLU A 126 24.59 -0.75 -18.10
C GLU A 126 25.17 0.09 -16.96
N ALA A 127 26.50 0.12 -16.90
CA ALA A 127 27.22 1.08 -16.11
C ALA A 127 26.73 2.45 -16.56
N ALA A 128 26.01 3.14 -15.67
CA ALA A 128 25.54 4.50 -15.89
C ALA A 128 26.69 5.30 -16.53
N PRO A 129 26.51 5.87 -17.74
CA PRO A 129 27.60 6.53 -18.43
C PRO A 129 28.12 7.64 -17.53
N ALA A 130 29.39 7.53 -17.14
CA ALA A 130 30.11 8.57 -16.44
C ALA A 130 29.91 9.86 -17.22
N THR A 131 29.14 10.79 -16.65
CA THR A 131 28.89 12.09 -17.25
C THR A 131 30.24 12.78 -17.39
N SER A 132 30.84 12.71 -18.58
CA SER A 132 32.04 13.45 -18.90
C SER A 132 31.66 14.92 -18.93
N ILE A 133 31.92 15.62 -17.84
CA ILE A 133 31.81 17.07 -17.76
C ILE A 133 32.83 17.62 -18.76
N LEU A 134 32.35 18.06 -19.92
CA LEU A 134 33.19 18.76 -20.89
C LEU A 134 33.69 20.06 -20.25
N PRO A 135 34.98 20.42 -20.42
CA PRO A 135 35.51 21.65 -19.87
C PRO A 135 34.87 22.85 -20.57
N ALA A 136 34.48 23.85 -19.78
CA ALA A 136 33.96 25.12 -20.27
C ALA A 136 34.98 25.77 -21.22
N SER A 137 34.73 25.71 -22.52
CA SER A 137 35.45 26.50 -23.50
C SER A 137 34.93 27.94 -23.43
N GLY A 138 35.80 28.83 -22.98
CA GLY A 138 35.53 30.25 -22.91
C GLY A 138 35.23 30.83 -24.30
N VAL A 139 34.18 31.64 -24.36
CA VAL A 139 33.99 32.62 -25.42
C VAL A 139 33.90 33.98 -24.74
N ARG A 140 34.96 34.78 -24.96
CA ARG A 140 34.97 36.22 -24.78
C ARG A 140 34.12 36.84 -25.90
N THR A 141 33.14 37.66 -25.54
CA THR A 141 32.94 39.04 -26.02
C THR A 141 31.98 39.72 -25.05
#